data_AF-A0A521JND0-F1
#
_entry.id   AF-A0A521JND0-F1
#
_cell.length_a   1.000
_cell.length_b   1.000
_cell.length_c   1.000
_cell.angle_alpha   90.00
_cell.angle_beta   90.00
_cell.angle_gamma   90.00
#
_symmetry.space_group_name_H-M   'P 1'
#
loop_
_entity.id
_entity.type
_entity.pdbx_description
1 polymer ?
#
loop_
_entity_poly.entity_id
_entity_poly.type
_entity_poly.pdbx_seq_one_letter_code
_entity_poly.pdbx_strand_id
1 'polypeptide(L)'
;MQSLRTKTTSAIEMEPEIIYNLIFKNALYSLECIRAGGNDKEDKNNYCFAENITEDEGEAEVFLQILTKGKVFPVHIKDLVEDYFN
;
A
#
# COMPACT_ATOMS: atom_id res chain seq x y z
N MET A 1 0.96 -19.39 -1.79
CA MET A 1 1.09 -17.93 -1.63
C MET A 1 1.84 -17.39 -2.83
N GLN A 2 1.12 -16.82 -3.79
CA GLN A 2 1.72 -16.02 -4.86
C GLN A 2 1.49 -14.55 -4.48
N SER A 3 2.57 -13.77 -4.35
CA SER A 3 2.48 -12.32 -4.23
C SER A 3 2.89 -11.72 -5.58
N LEU A 4 2.04 -10.83 -6.12
CA LEU A 4 2.39 -10.01 -7.27
C LEU A 4 3.30 -8.88 -6.79
N ARG A 5 4.57 -8.92 -7.20
CA ARG A 5 5.59 -7.94 -6.80
C ARG A 5 5.93 -7.06 -8.00
N THR A 6 5.25 -5.93 -8.15
CA THR A 6 5.53 -4.97 -9.23
C THR A 6 6.69 -4.07 -8.82
N LYS A 7 7.77 -4.02 -9.63
CA LYS A 7 8.99 -3.23 -9.36
C LYS A 7 9.10 -2.11 -10.39
N THR A 8 9.07 -0.85 -9.94
CA THR A 8 9.27 0.33 -10.81
C THR A 8 10.55 1.03 -10.39
N THR A 9 11.57 1.04 -11.25
CA THR A 9 12.85 1.73 -11.00
C THR A 9 13.01 2.94 -11.93
N SER A 10 13.10 4.13 -11.34
CA SER A 10 13.67 5.34 -11.97
C SER A 10 14.98 5.68 -11.26
N ALA A 11 15.97 6.13 -12.04
CA ALA A 11 17.35 6.29 -11.61
C ALA A 11 17.68 7.74 -11.17
N ILE A 12 18.49 7.82 -10.11
CA ILE A 12 19.34 8.95 -9.65
C ILE A 12 18.60 10.02 -8.82
N GLU A 13 19.12 10.24 -7.60
CA GLU A 13 18.47 10.72 -6.36
C GLU A 13 17.65 9.61 -5.69
N MET A 14 17.96 9.25 -4.43
CA MET A 14 17.26 8.20 -3.68
C MET A 14 15.84 8.69 -3.36
N GLU A 15 14.97 8.68 -4.36
CA GLU A 15 13.54 8.93 -4.15
C GLU A 15 12.98 7.84 -3.24
N PRO A 16 12.12 8.19 -2.28
CA PRO A 16 11.48 7.22 -1.41
C PRO A 16 10.63 6.27 -2.25
N GLU A 17 10.93 4.97 -2.16
CA GLU A 17 10.17 3.91 -2.83
C GLU A 17 8.92 3.59 -1.99
N ILE A 18 7.73 3.63 -2.60
CA ILE A 18 6.48 3.21 -1.93
C ILE A 18 6.11 1.82 -2.40
N ILE A 19 6.03 0.89 -1.45
CA ILE A 19 5.71 -0.51 -1.65
C ILE A 19 4.31 -0.77 -1.11
N TYR A 20 3.44 -1.35 -1.94
CA TYR A 20 2.11 -1.79 -1.54
C TYR A 20 2.03 -3.31 -1.64
N ASN A 21 1.55 -3.97 -0.59
CA ASN A 21 1.29 -5.40 -0.58
C ASN A 21 -0.19 -5.64 -0.33
N LEU A 22 -0.87 -6.26 -1.30
CA LEU A 22 -2.22 -6.78 -1.11
C LEU A 22 -2.12 -8.20 -0.53
N ILE A 23 -2.72 -8.41 0.63
CA ILE A 23 -2.60 -9.63 1.43
C ILE A 23 -3.97 -10.26 1.56
N PHE A 24 -4.13 -11.49 1.06
CA PHE A 24 -5.34 -12.28 1.24
C PHE A 24 -5.19 -13.23 2.43
N LYS A 25 -6.04 -13.08 3.45
CA LYS A 25 -6.03 -13.91 4.66
C LYS A 25 -7.45 -14.03 5.22
N ASN A 26 -7.84 -15.23 5.65
CA ASN A 26 -9.16 -15.49 6.26
C ASN A 26 -10.34 -15.00 5.40
N ALA A 27 -10.28 -15.23 4.08
CA ALA A 27 -11.28 -14.79 3.10
C ALA A 27 -11.43 -13.26 2.94
N LEU A 28 -10.50 -12.48 3.50
CA LEU A 28 -10.50 -11.02 3.42
C LEU A 28 -9.17 -10.52 2.85
N TYR A 29 -9.25 -9.45 2.07
CA TYR A 29 -8.11 -8.70 1.59
C TYR A 29 -7.70 -7.65 2.62
N SER A 30 -6.40 -7.46 2.76
CA SER A 30 -5.75 -6.46 3.60
C SER A 30 -4.68 -5.75 2.78
N LEU A 31 -4.34 -4.52 3.17
CA LEU A 31 -3.35 -3.73 2.46
C LEU A 31 -2.24 -3.28 3.41
N GLU A 32 -1.01 -3.59 3.04
CA GLU A 32 0.19 -3.06 3.67
C GLU A 32 0.85 -2.03 2.75
N CYS A 33 1.31 -0.93 3.32
CA CYS A 33 2.01 0.13 2.61
C CYS A 33 3.29 0.52 3.36
N ILE A 34 4.41 0.55 2.66
CA ILE A 34 5.74 0.79 3.21
C ILE A 34 6.44 1.86 2.38
N ARG A 35 7.04 2.85 3.03
CA ARG A 35 7.95 3.81 2.39
C ARG A 35 9.40 3.38 2.69
N ALA A 36 10.09 2.86 1.69
CA ALA A 36 11.49 2.48 1.74
C ALA A 36 12.41 3.63 1.29
N GLY A 37 13.63 3.69 1.83
CA GLY A 37 14.65 4.67 1.45
C GLY A 37 14.59 6.02 2.19
N GLY A 38 13.77 6.14 3.24
CA GLY A 38 13.80 7.29 4.15
C GLY A 38 14.83 7.15 5.27
N ASN A 39 15.20 8.25 5.93
CA ASN A 39 16.01 8.19 7.14
C ASN A 39 15.16 7.59 8.28
N ASP A 40 15.41 6.33 8.63
CA ASP A 40 14.66 5.54 9.63
C ASP A 40 14.54 6.17 11.04
N LYS A 41 15.27 7.26 11.32
CA LYS A 41 15.30 7.91 12.63
C LYS A 41 14.25 9.01 12.84
N GLU A 42 13.58 9.50 11.80
CA GLU A 42 12.67 10.66 11.93
C GLU A 42 11.21 10.41 11.51
N ASP A 43 10.94 9.48 10.58
CA ASP A 43 9.59 9.32 10.03
C ASP A 43 8.84 8.15 10.70
N LYS A 44 8.02 8.45 11.72
CA LYS A 44 7.04 7.52 12.34
C LYS A 44 5.94 7.03 11.37
N ASN A 45 6.03 7.46 10.12
CA ASN A 45 4.97 7.53 9.13
C ASN A 45 5.29 6.72 7.86
N ASN A 46 6.31 5.85 7.94
CA ASN A 46 6.79 5.04 6.82
C ASN A 46 6.05 3.70 6.67
N TYR A 47 5.09 3.41 7.54
CA TYR A 47 4.38 2.12 7.54
C TYR A 47 2.90 2.32 7.85
N CYS A 48 2.05 1.60 7.11
CA CYS A 48 0.65 1.44 7.44
C CYS A 48 0.16 0.04 7.07
N PHE A 49 -0.71 -0.50 7.91
CA PHE A 49 -1.41 -1.74 7.66
C PHE A 49 -2.91 -1.54 7.90
N ALA A 50 -3.69 -1.82 6.87
CA ALA A 50 -5.14 -1.80 6.89
C ALA A 50 -5.64 -3.25 6.73
N GLU A 51 -6.21 -3.79 7.79
CA GLU A 51 -6.69 -5.17 7.84
C GLU A 51 -8.14 -5.28 7.38
N ASN A 52 -8.46 -6.38 6.69
CA ASN A 52 -9.83 -6.79 6.39
C ASN A 52 -10.66 -5.72 5.66
N ILE A 53 -10.10 -5.12 4.62
CA ILE A 53 -10.69 -3.98 3.89
C ILE A 53 -11.86 -4.38 3.00
N THR A 54 -11.82 -5.57 2.38
CA THR A 54 -12.93 -6.11 1.56
C THR A 54 -12.76 -7.62 1.38
N GLU A 55 -13.85 -8.32 1.07
CA GLU A 55 -13.84 -9.73 0.61
C GLU A 55 -13.76 -9.85 -0.92
N ASP A 56 -14.01 -8.76 -1.65
CA ASP A 56 -14.01 -8.74 -3.11
C ASP A 56 -12.60 -8.49 -3.68
N GLU A 57 -12.08 -9.46 -4.44
CA GLU A 57 -10.77 -9.37 -5.09
C GLU A 57 -10.70 -8.24 -6.11
N GLY A 58 -11.76 -8.05 -6.90
CA GLY A 58 -11.82 -7.02 -7.92
C GLY A 58 -11.79 -5.61 -7.31
N GLU A 59 -12.54 -5.39 -6.24
CA GLU A 59 -12.48 -4.11 -5.52
C GLU A 59 -11.11 -3.87 -4.88
N ALA A 60 -10.52 -4.91 -4.29
CA ALA A 60 -9.19 -4.84 -3.70
C ALA A 60 -8.10 -4.49 -4.73
N GLU A 61 -8.17 -5.10 -5.92
CA GLU A 61 -7.25 -4.80 -7.03
C GLU A 61 -7.46 -3.39 -7.59
N VAL A 62 -8.72 -2.95 -7.77
CA VAL A 62 -9.03 -1.60 -8.24
C VAL A 62 -8.50 -0.56 -7.25
N PHE A 63 -8.72 -0.77 -5.96
CA PHE A 63 -8.20 0.10 -4.92
C PHE A 63 -6.66 0.17 -4.95
N LEU A 64 -5.98 -0.97 -5.06
CA LEU A 64 -4.53 -1.02 -5.21
C LEU A 64 -4.03 -0.25 -6.45
N GLN A 65 -4.74 -0.33 -7.58
CA GLN A 65 -4.41 0.43 -8.78
C GLN A 65 -4.56 1.94 -8.58
N ILE A 66 -5.57 2.38 -7.82
CA ILE A 66 -5.77 3.79 -7.49
C ILE A 66 -4.60 4.30 -6.65
N LEU A 67 -4.23 3.57 -5.59
CA LEU A 67 -3.14 3.95 -4.69
C LEU A 67 -1.79 4.03 -5.41
N THR A 68 -1.47 3.02 -6.22
CA THR A 68 -0.22 2.95 -6.98
C THR A 68 -0.10 4.08 -8.00
N LYS A 69 -1.19 4.43 -8.71
CA LYS A 69 -1.24 5.60 -9.61
C LYS A 69 -1.06 6.91 -8.85
N GLY A 70 -1.66 7.03 -7.66
CA GLY A 70 -1.59 8.22 -6.82
C GLY A 70 -0.26 8.40 -6.07
N LYS A 71 0.59 7.36 -6.00
CA LYS A 71 1.80 7.34 -5.15
C LYS A 71 1.47 7.73 -3.69
N VAL A 72 0.40 7.16 -3.17
CA VAL A 72 -0.12 7.41 -1.82
C VAL A 72 0.88 7.01 -0.73
N PHE A 73 1.17 7.93 0.18
CA PHE A 73 2.03 7.64 1.33
C PHE A 73 1.31 6.83 2.42
N PRO A 74 2.04 6.02 3.20
CA PRO A 74 1.45 5.15 4.23
C PRO A 74 0.51 5.88 5.20
N VAL A 75 0.80 7.14 5.55
CA VAL A 75 -0.01 7.96 6.46
C VAL A 75 -1.45 8.17 6.01
N HIS A 76 -1.72 8.10 4.70
CA HIS A 76 -3.04 8.37 4.13
C HIS A 76 -3.85 7.10 3.88
N ILE A 77 -3.25 5.91 4.07
CA ILE A 77 -3.88 4.65 3.66
C ILE A 77 -5.15 4.37 4.46
N LYS A 78 -5.16 4.64 5.77
CA LYS A 78 -6.35 4.41 6.59
C LYS A 78 -7.53 5.27 6.16
N ASP A 79 -7.29 6.57 5.99
CA ASP A 79 -8.32 7.52 5.57
C ASP A 79 -8.90 7.12 4.21
N LEU A 80 -8.04 6.73 3.26
CA LEU A 80 -8.49 6.31 1.93
C LEU A 80 -9.23 4.97 1.93
N VAL A 81 -8.84 4.03 2.80
CA VAL A 81 -9.59 2.79 2.99
C VAL A 81 -10.98 3.09 3.55
N GLU A 82 -11.05 3.97 4.56
CA GLU A 82 -12.31 4.39 5.16
C GLU A 82 -13.22 5.08 4.13
N ASP A 83 -12.67 6.01 3.34
CA ASP A 83 -13.40 6.76 2.31
C ASP A 83 -13.86 5.89 1.12
N TYR A 84 -13.13 4.82 0.79
CA TYR A 84 -13.41 3.99 -0.38
C TYR A 84 -14.37 2.83 -0.08
N PHE A 85 -14.26 2.22 1.11
CA PHE A 85 -14.99 1.00 1.46
C PHE A 85 -16.16 1.21 2.45
N ASN A 86 -16.36 2.41 3.00
CA ASN A 86 -17.52 2.77 3.85
C ASN A 86 -18.36 3.89 3.24
#